data_AF-A0A9X6URC3-F1
#
_entry.id   AF-A0A9X6URC3-F1
#
_cell.length_a   1.000
_cell.length_b   1.000
_cell.length_c   1.000
_cell.angle_alpha   90.00
_cell.angle_beta   90.00
_cell.angle_gamma   90.00
#
_symmetry.space_group_name_H-M   'P 1'
#
loop_
_entity.id
_entity.type
_entity.pdbx_description
1 polymer ?
#
loop_
_entity_poly.entity_id
_entity_poly.type
_entity_poly.pdbx_seq_one_letter_code
_entity_poly.pdbx_strand_id
1 'polypeptide(L)'
;MNIQEFQNNLKELLLENVPEDSFKAFNSLITFDNFTTQILFEIHKDFFNLHYQPKNALQTHVQNEIVSLSLSNMPEDAVDKIIKSTYQQKKRSMKLVKYYKDSTRKYLEDNGIGVSKIDGLEIPELKTMAEKRKGHSLNPLNYDELNNIKSFKLFEYILKKTITKSKNVSNGDFIDAFTKLDDYYQNLYMEFNKAPSMDTLIKIYQIENSYFTNLAYQIANYIEKKNIEEYDLRSLLPLLIITDPSIKFAASNRFMYHRHTYIPELIKQNFNEAKNLAKIVYMKSFLTNGLQIQLSGLYLQLNKDDIETHLFSNYNLAESYSYKKEWNQKKISIVRSIYDIYTRDIPYPKIRT
;
A
#
# COMPACT_ATOMS: atom_id res chain seq x y z
N MET A 1 1.02 28.82 -7.60
CA MET A 1 1.55 28.63 -6.24
C MET A 1 2.74 27.69 -6.32
N ASN A 2 3.85 28.00 -5.66
CA ASN A 2 5.02 27.11 -5.60
C ASN A 2 4.89 26.11 -4.42
N ILE A 3 5.82 25.15 -4.31
CA ILE A 3 5.79 24.12 -3.26
C ILE A 3 5.92 24.72 -1.85
N GLN A 4 6.75 25.74 -1.66
CA GLN A 4 6.94 26.37 -0.35
C GLN A 4 5.65 27.07 0.12
N GLU A 5 4.96 27.76 -0.78
CA GLU A 5 3.66 28.38 -0.52
C GLU A 5 2.61 27.30 -0.20
N PHE A 6 2.59 26.18 -0.91
CA PHE A 6 1.72 25.05 -0.60
C PHE A 6 1.97 24.51 0.82
N GLN A 7 3.24 24.34 1.21
CA GLN A 7 3.61 23.87 2.54
C GLN A 7 3.16 24.84 3.63
N ASN A 8 3.34 26.15 3.42
CA ASN A 8 2.89 27.19 4.35
C ASN A 8 1.37 27.19 4.49
N ASN A 9 0.63 27.17 3.38
CA ASN A 9 -0.82 27.13 3.39
C ASN A 9 -1.36 25.84 4.04
N LEU A 10 -0.69 24.70 3.83
CA LEU A 10 -1.05 23.45 4.49
C LEU A 10 -0.82 23.49 6.00
N LYS A 11 0.24 24.19 6.45
CA LYS A 11 0.53 24.42 7.86
C LYS A 11 -0.53 25.29 8.51
N GLU A 12 -0.90 26.40 7.87
CA GLU A 12 -1.96 27.30 8.33
C GLU A 12 -3.29 26.55 8.44
N LEU A 13 -3.68 25.82 7.39
CA LEU A 13 -4.89 25.00 7.37
C LEU A 13 -4.95 23.98 8.53
N LEU A 14 -3.81 23.38 8.88
CA LEU A 14 -3.73 22.48 10.03
C LEU A 14 -3.81 23.23 11.36
N LEU A 15 -3.11 24.36 11.52
CA LEU A 15 -3.11 25.14 12.76
C LEU A 15 -4.48 25.72 13.11
N GLU A 16 -5.33 25.99 12.10
CA GLU A 16 -6.72 26.39 12.31
C GLU A 16 -7.58 25.27 12.94
N ASN A 17 -7.16 24.01 12.81
CA ASN A 17 -8.00 22.85 13.15
C ASN A 17 -7.37 21.88 14.16
N VAL A 18 -6.07 22.03 14.44
CA VAL A 18 -5.28 21.15 15.30
C VAL A 18 -4.47 21.99 16.27
N PRO A 19 -4.39 21.63 17.58
CA PRO A 19 -3.62 22.39 18.55
C PRO A 19 -2.16 22.53 18.13
N GLU A 20 -1.60 23.73 18.28
CA GLU A 20 -0.22 24.06 17.89
C GLU A 20 0.81 23.11 18.52
N ASP A 21 0.60 22.71 19.78
CA ASP A 21 1.45 21.73 20.47
C ASP A 21 1.55 20.37 19.77
N SER A 22 0.59 20.03 18.91
CA SER A 22 0.62 18.81 18.09
C SER A 22 1.75 18.86 17.07
N PHE A 23 2.18 20.04 16.62
CA PHE A 23 3.28 20.21 15.69
C PHE A 23 4.65 19.87 16.29
N LYS A 24 4.77 19.81 17.62
CA LYS A 24 5.98 19.27 18.28
C LYS A 24 6.27 17.83 17.85
N ALA A 25 5.26 17.09 17.37
CA ALA A 25 5.45 15.77 16.80
C ALA A 25 6.34 15.77 15.55
N PHE A 26 6.48 16.89 14.84
CA PHE A 26 7.38 17.02 13.68
C PHE A 26 8.85 17.30 14.04
N ASN A 27 9.16 17.48 15.33
CA ASN A 27 10.56 17.55 15.82
C ASN A 27 11.18 16.16 16.04
N SER A 28 10.55 15.13 15.48
CA SER A 28 10.90 13.71 15.57
C SER A 28 11.44 13.23 14.21
N LEU A 29 11.39 11.93 13.92
CA LEU A 29 11.92 11.25 12.75
C LEU A 29 11.20 11.59 11.43
N ILE A 30 9.99 12.18 11.50
CA ILE A 30 9.28 12.72 10.32
C ILE A 30 9.15 14.22 10.53
N THR A 31 9.75 15.00 9.62
CA THR A 31 9.62 16.45 9.62
C THR A 31 8.31 16.89 8.96
N PHE A 32 7.97 18.17 9.10
CA PHE A 32 6.83 18.74 8.40
C PHE A 32 6.99 18.71 6.87
N ASP A 33 8.22 18.82 6.37
CA ASP A 33 8.49 18.72 4.92
C ASP A 33 8.26 17.31 4.39
N ASN A 34 8.67 16.29 5.16
CA ASN A 34 8.37 14.90 4.85
C ASN A 34 6.85 14.67 4.84
N PHE A 35 6.15 15.26 5.80
CA PHE A 35 4.70 15.20 5.90
C PHE A 35 4.00 15.81 4.69
N THR A 36 4.34 17.05 4.35
CA THR A 36 3.75 17.76 3.21
C THR A 36 4.04 17.07 1.89
N THR A 37 5.25 16.53 1.72
CA THR A 37 5.63 15.76 0.52
C THR A 37 4.82 14.48 0.38
N GLN A 38 4.59 13.75 1.49
CA GLN A 38 3.71 12.58 1.49
C GLN A 38 2.25 12.95 1.12
N ILE A 39 1.74 14.05 1.67
CA ILE A 39 0.39 14.55 1.35
C ILE A 39 0.28 14.89 -0.13
N LEU A 40 1.26 15.63 -0.67
CA LEU A 40 1.32 16.00 -2.08
C LEU A 40 1.35 14.76 -2.98
N PHE A 41 2.18 13.76 -2.66
CA PHE A 41 2.22 12.50 -3.39
C PHE A 41 0.85 11.81 -3.41
N GLU A 42 0.19 11.68 -2.26
CA GLU A 42 -1.09 10.98 -2.18
C GLU A 42 -2.19 11.68 -2.99
N ILE A 43 -2.27 13.02 -2.92
CA ILE A 43 -3.24 13.80 -3.71
C ILE A 43 -2.92 13.70 -5.21
N HIS A 44 -1.65 13.87 -5.57
CA HIS A 44 -1.22 13.82 -6.97
C HIS A 44 -1.45 12.42 -7.56
N LYS A 45 -1.21 11.35 -6.80
CA LYS A 45 -1.59 9.98 -7.17
C LYS A 45 -3.08 9.85 -7.44
N ASP A 46 -3.93 10.39 -6.56
CA ASP A 46 -5.39 10.29 -6.72
C ASP A 46 -5.86 11.07 -7.96
N PHE A 47 -5.27 12.26 -8.22
CA PHE A 47 -5.50 13.03 -9.44
C PHE A 47 -5.00 12.28 -10.69
N PHE A 48 -3.80 11.71 -10.65
CA PHE A 48 -3.21 10.92 -11.74
C PHE A 48 -4.14 9.75 -12.11
N ASN A 49 -4.63 9.04 -11.09
CA ASN A 49 -5.55 7.92 -11.25
C ASN A 49 -6.89 8.32 -11.86
N LEU A 50 -7.38 9.51 -11.55
CA LEU A 50 -8.66 10.00 -12.06
C LEU A 50 -8.56 10.46 -13.52
N HIS A 51 -7.48 11.15 -13.89
CA HIS A 51 -7.38 11.85 -15.16
C HIS A 51 -6.56 11.14 -16.24
N TYR A 52 -5.57 10.32 -15.85
CA TYR A 52 -4.64 9.67 -16.79
C TYR A 52 -4.80 8.15 -16.85
N GLN A 53 -5.57 7.58 -15.92
CA GLN A 53 -5.78 6.13 -15.79
C GLN A 53 -7.27 5.80 -15.76
N PRO A 54 -8.01 6.06 -16.87
CA PRO A 54 -9.46 5.94 -16.88
C PRO A 54 -9.92 4.53 -16.54
N LYS A 55 -11.03 4.45 -15.79
CA LYS A 55 -11.61 3.17 -15.41
C LYS A 55 -12.27 2.51 -16.62
N ASN A 56 -11.79 1.33 -16.99
CA ASN A 56 -12.42 0.46 -18.00
C ASN A 56 -13.09 -0.73 -17.34
N ALA A 57 -14.07 -1.33 -18.04
CA ALA A 57 -14.66 -2.58 -17.58
C ALA A 57 -13.58 -3.68 -17.49
N LEU A 58 -13.67 -4.55 -16.49
CA LEU A 58 -12.74 -5.69 -16.32
C LEU A 58 -12.59 -6.52 -17.60
N GLN A 59 -13.70 -6.72 -18.34
CA GLN A 59 -13.68 -7.45 -19.59
C GLN A 59 -12.82 -6.77 -20.66
N THR A 60 -12.87 -5.44 -20.76
CA THR A 60 -12.04 -4.65 -21.67
C THR A 60 -10.57 -4.79 -21.34
N HIS A 61 -10.20 -4.75 -20.05
CA HIS A 61 -8.81 -4.98 -19.63
C HIS A 61 -8.30 -6.38 -20.03
N VAL A 62 -9.11 -7.41 -19.79
CA VAL A 62 -8.75 -8.80 -20.18
C VAL A 62 -8.62 -8.92 -21.70
N GLN A 63 -9.54 -8.34 -22.46
CA GLN A 63 -9.47 -8.35 -23.92
C GLN A 63 -8.19 -7.66 -24.41
N ASN A 64 -7.87 -6.48 -23.89
CA ASN A 64 -6.67 -5.74 -24.27
C ASN A 64 -5.40 -6.51 -23.91
N GLU A 65 -5.32 -7.14 -22.73
CA GLU A 65 -4.21 -8.01 -22.34
C GLU A 65 -4.01 -9.14 -23.35
N ILE A 66 -5.08 -9.89 -23.65
CA ILE A 66 -5.01 -11.06 -24.53
C ILE A 66 -4.69 -10.66 -25.98
N VAL A 67 -5.24 -9.55 -26.48
CA VAL A 67 -4.93 -9.02 -27.81
C VAL A 67 -3.48 -8.56 -27.89
N SER A 68 -2.97 -7.88 -26.86
CA SER A 68 -1.58 -7.38 -26.81
C SER A 68 -0.53 -8.51 -26.81
N LEU A 69 -0.88 -9.68 -26.28
CA LEU A 69 -0.02 -10.86 -26.27
C LEU A 69 0.11 -11.53 -27.65
N SER A 70 -0.43 -10.92 -28.71
CA SER A 70 -0.27 -11.37 -30.10
C SER A 70 -0.74 -12.82 -30.29
N LEU A 71 -1.88 -13.19 -29.70
CA LEU A 71 -2.57 -14.45 -30.02
C LEU A 71 -3.21 -14.45 -31.42
N SER A 72 -2.75 -13.58 -32.33
CA SER A 72 -3.25 -13.36 -33.69
C SER A 72 -3.20 -14.61 -34.58
N ASN A 73 -2.49 -15.66 -34.16
CA ASN A 73 -2.40 -16.95 -34.86
C ASN A 73 -3.26 -18.07 -34.21
N MET A 74 -4.05 -17.76 -33.17
CA MET A 74 -4.95 -18.73 -32.55
C MET A 74 -6.36 -18.67 -33.17
N PRO A 75 -7.06 -19.82 -33.31
CA PRO A 75 -8.48 -19.83 -33.67
C PRO A 75 -9.32 -18.93 -32.75
N GLU A 76 -10.31 -18.24 -33.31
CA GLU A 76 -11.14 -17.25 -32.61
C GLU A 76 -11.85 -17.85 -31.38
N ASP A 77 -12.33 -19.10 -31.49
CA ASP A 77 -12.96 -19.86 -30.40
C ASP A 77 -11.99 -20.16 -29.25
N ALA A 78 -10.71 -20.39 -29.55
CA ALA A 78 -9.67 -20.58 -28.54
C ALA A 78 -9.36 -19.28 -27.79
N VAL A 79 -9.27 -18.15 -28.50
CA VAL A 79 -9.08 -16.81 -27.91
C VAL A 79 -10.24 -16.46 -26.99
N ASP A 80 -11.48 -16.71 -27.42
CA ASP A 80 -12.69 -16.49 -26.64
C ASP A 80 -12.72 -17.29 -25.34
N LYS A 81 -12.28 -18.56 -25.41
CA LYS A 81 -12.18 -19.44 -24.23
C LYS A 81 -11.13 -18.92 -23.23
N ILE A 82 -10.00 -18.42 -23.73
CA ILE A 82 -8.95 -17.82 -22.89
C ILE A 82 -9.48 -16.55 -22.22
N ILE A 83 -10.12 -15.64 -22.96
CA ILE A 83 -10.72 -14.42 -22.41
C ILE A 83 -11.72 -14.76 -21.29
N LYS A 84 -12.64 -15.69 -21.53
CA LYS A 84 -13.64 -16.13 -20.52
C LYS A 84 -12.96 -16.71 -19.29
N SER A 85 -11.95 -17.57 -19.47
CA SER A 85 -11.19 -18.17 -18.36
C SER A 85 -10.46 -17.11 -17.54
N THR A 86 -9.71 -16.23 -18.19
CA THR A 86 -8.96 -15.13 -17.54
C THR A 86 -9.91 -14.19 -16.82
N TYR A 87 -11.04 -13.81 -17.42
CA TYR A 87 -12.06 -12.99 -16.76
C TYR A 87 -12.58 -13.64 -15.47
N GLN A 88 -12.93 -14.93 -15.49
CA GLN A 88 -13.39 -15.63 -14.28
C GLN A 88 -12.29 -15.72 -13.22
N GLN A 89 -11.04 -15.96 -13.63
CA GLN A 89 -9.89 -15.92 -12.72
C GLN A 89 -9.75 -14.55 -12.04
N LYS A 90 -9.77 -13.45 -12.81
CA LYS A 90 -9.68 -12.09 -12.28
C LYS A 90 -10.82 -11.78 -11.32
N LYS A 91 -12.05 -12.17 -11.68
CA LYS A 91 -13.21 -12.04 -10.81
C LYS A 91 -13.05 -12.79 -9.49
N ARG A 92 -12.41 -13.97 -9.50
CA ARG A 92 -12.10 -14.72 -8.26
C ARG A 92 -11.05 -14.01 -7.42
N SER A 93 -9.95 -13.53 -8.01
CA SER A 93 -8.93 -12.74 -7.29
C SER A 93 -9.52 -11.48 -6.67
N MET A 94 -10.38 -10.77 -7.41
CA MET A 94 -11.12 -9.61 -6.90
C MET A 94 -11.94 -9.94 -5.66
N LYS A 95 -12.77 -11.00 -5.72
CA LYS A 95 -13.57 -11.44 -4.58
C LYS A 95 -12.72 -11.78 -3.36
N LEU A 96 -11.58 -12.44 -3.59
CA LEU A 96 -10.65 -12.82 -2.51
C LEU A 96 -10.09 -11.57 -1.81
N VAL A 97 -9.57 -10.61 -2.58
CA VAL A 97 -9.02 -9.35 -2.04
C VAL A 97 -10.07 -8.58 -1.25
N LYS A 98 -11.28 -8.43 -1.83
CA LYS A 98 -12.40 -7.75 -1.16
C LYS A 98 -12.76 -8.42 0.17
N TYR A 99 -12.85 -9.76 0.18
CA TYR A 99 -13.23 -10.52 1.37
C TYR A 99 -12.29 -10.26 2.57
N TYR A 100 -10.97 -10.32 2.36
CA TYR A 100 -10.00 -10.09 3.44
C TYR A 100 -10.00 -8.63 3.94
N LYS A 101 -10.23 -7.66 3.04
CA LYS A 101 -10.36 -6.25 3.40
C LYS A 101 -11.62 -5.96 4.20
N ASP A 102 -12.77 -6.41 3.71
CA ASP A 102 -14.05 -6.21 4.39
C ASP A 102 -14.04 -6.87 5.76
N SER A 103 -13.41 -8.04 5.90
CA SER A 103 -13.21 -8.71 7.20
C SER A 103 -12.33 -7.91 8.15
N THR A 104 -11.24 -7.32 7.65
CA THR A 104 -10.34 -6.45 8.44
C THR A 104 -11.06 -5.18 8.90
N ARG A 105 -11.82 -4.54 8.02
CA ARG A 105 -12.63 -3.35 8.32
C ARG A 105 -13.68 -3.66 9.38
N LYS A 106 -14.46 -4.72 9.16
CA LYS A 106 -15.49 -5.17 10.11
C LYS A 106 -14.92 -5.42 11.50
N TYR A 107 -13.78 -6.09 11.61
CA TYR A 107 -13.13 -6.29 12.91
C TYR A 107 -12.80 -4.97 13.60
N LEU A 108 -12.25 -3.97 12.88
CA LEU A 108 -11.91 -2.69 13.50
C LEU A 108 -13.17 -1.97 13.99
N GLU A 109 -14.22 -1.95 13.17
CA GLU A 109 -15.53 -1.38 13.52
C GLU A 109 -16.13 -2.11 14.75
N ASP A 110 -16.11 -3.44 14.77
CA ASP A 110 -16.59 -4.28 15.88
C ASP A 110 -15.81 -4.00 17.19
N ASN A 111 -14.57 -3.51 17.10
CA ASN A 111 -13.74 -3.12 18.24
C ASN A 111 -13.85 -1.62 18.59
N GLY A 112 -14.86 -0.92 18.08
CA GLY A 112 -15.12 0.50 18.38
C GLY A 112 -14.10 1.46 17.76
N ILE A 113 -13.33 0.98 16.79
CA ILE A 113 -12.30 1.77 16.11
C ILE A 113 -12.92 2.35 14.84
N GLY A 114 -13.07 3.67 14.80
CA GLY A 114 -13.48 4.39 13.60
C GLY A 114 -12.43 4.25 12.51
N VAL A 115 -12.82 3.60 11.42
CA VAL A 115 -11.95 3.40 10.26
C VAL A 115 -12.05 4.62 9.35
N SER A 116 -11.04 5.50 9.39
CA SER A 116 -11.02 6.65 8.49
C SER A 116 -10.63 6.24 7.07
N LYS A 117 -9.70 5.28 6.91
CA LYS A 117 -9.28 4.71 5.62
C LYS A 117 -8.46 3.42 5.83
N ILE A 118 -8.94 2.29 5.32
CA ILE A 118 -8.12 1.08 5.06
C ILE A 118 -8.02 0.97 3.55
N ASP A 119 -6.82 1.22 3.02
CA ASP A 119 -6.59 1.27 1.56
C ASP A 119 -6.26 -0.10 0.94
N GLY A 120 -6.48 -0.14 -0.37
CA GLY A 120 -6.10 -1.17 -1.35
C GLY A 120 -7.20 -1.27 -2.41
N LEU A 121 -7.08 -2.16 -3.42
CA LEU A 121 -8.15 -2.46 -4.40
C LEU A 121 -9.58 -2.37 -3.82
N GLU A 122 -10.27 -1.26 -4.10
CA GLU A 122 -11.67 -1.07 -3.76
C GLU A 122 -12.52 -1.62 -4.89
N ILE A 123 -13.33 -2.62 -4.56
CA ILE A 123 -14.20 -3.27 -5.53
C ILE A 123 -15.63 -2.88 -5.16
N PRO A 124 -16.23 -1.92 -5.89
CA PRO A 124 -17.59 -1.50 -5.62
C PRO A 124 -18.55 -2.69 -5.80
N GLU A 125 -19.53 -2.78 -4.91
CA GLU A 125 -20.61 -3.76 -5.04
C GLU A 125 -21.51 -3.40 -6.21
N LEU A 126 -21.76 -4.37 -7.08
CA LEU A 126 -22.71 -4.23 -8.18
C LEU A 126 -24.11 -4.55 -7.64
N LYS A 127 -24.83 -3.53 -7.19
CA LYS A 127 -26.12 -3.67 -6.49
C LYS A 127 -27.27 -3.86 -7.49
N THR A 128 -27.25 -3.11 -8.59
CA THR A 128 -28.31 -3.12 -9.61
C THR A 128 -28.04 -4.10 -10.76
N MET A 129 -29.09 -4.51 -11.48
CA MET A 129 -28.93 -5.34 -12.69
C MET A 129 -28.16 -4.61 -13.80
N ALA A 130 -28.29 -3.29 -13.90
CA ALA A 130 -27.53 -2.47 -14.83
C ALA A 130 -26.02 -2.47 -14.48
N GLU A 131 -25.68 -2.31 -13.20
CA GLU A 131 -24.29 -2.41 -12.72
C GLU A 131 -23.72 -3.82 -12.92
N LYS A 132 -24.51 -4.86 -12.62
CA LYS A 132 -24.09 -6.26 -12.85
C LYS A 132 -23.81 -6.54 -14.33
N ARG A 133 -24.58 -5.95 -15.24
CA ARG A 133 -24.35 -6.04 -16.70
C ARG A 133 -23.12 -5.25 -17.14
N LYS A 134 -22.88 -4.06 -16.58
CA LYS A 134 -21.66 -3.26 -16.85
C LYS A 134 -20.39 -3.92 -16.30
N GLY A 135 -20.53 -4.71 -15.23
CA GLY A 135 -19.40 -5.36 -14.56
C GLY A 135 -18.60 -4.37 -13.71
N HIS A 136 -17.51 -4.86 -13.12
CA HIS A 136 -16.62 -4.00 -12.34
C HIS A 136 -15.76 -3.14 -13.26
N SER A 137 -15.69 -1.84 -12.97
CA SER A 137 -14.78 -0.91 -13.64
C SER A 137 -13.52 -0.70 -12.80
N LEU A 138 -12.37 -0.97 -13.38
CA LEU A 138 -11.05 -0.85 -12.74
C LEU A 138 -10.21 0.16 -13.53
N ASN A 139 -9.39 0.94 -12.85
CA ASN A 139 -8.29 1.63 -13.54
C ASN A 139 -7.16 0.62 -13.84
N PRO A 140 -6.24 0.93 -14.78
CA PRO A 140 -5.13 0.03 -15.12
C PRO A 140 -4.30 -0.41 -13.91
N LEU A 141 -4.03 0.48 -12.96
CA LEU A 141 -3.25 0.14 -11.76
C LEU A 141 -3.96 -0.88 -10.84
N ASN A 142 -5.28 -0.77 -10.68
CA ASN A 142 -6.09 -1.76 -9.97
C ASN A 142 -6.12 -3.10 -10.71
N TYR A 143 -6.08 -3.07 -12.05
CA TYR A 143 -5.95 -4.28 -12.86
C TYR A 143 -4.57 -4.92 -12.72
N ASP A 144 -3.52 -4.10 -12.65
CA ASP A 144 -2.14 -4.53 -12.40
C ASP A 144 -1.98 -5.16 -11.02
N GLU A 145 -2.64 -4.64 -9.98
CA GLU A 145 -2.66 -5.30 -8.66
C GLU A 145 -3.24 -6.74 -8.76
N LEU A 146 -4.27 -6.95 -9.59
CA LEU A 146 -4.81 -8.29 -9.86
C LEU A 146 -3.88 -9.16 -10.71
N ASN A 147 -3.07 -8.57 -11.60
CA ASN A 147 -1.99 -9.28 -12.29
C ASN A 147 -0.93 -9.71 -11.29
N ASN A 148 -0.49 -8.80 -10.44
CA ASN A 148 0.53 -9.03 -9.43
C ASN A 148 0.14 -10.14 -8.45
N ILE A 149 -1.11 -10.19 -7.96
CA ILE A 149 -1.59 -11.28 -7.11
C ILE A 149 -1.44 -12.66 -7.78
N LYS A 150 -1.63 -12.72 -9.10
CA LYS A 150 -1.46 -13.95 -9.89
C LYS A 150 0.01 -14.26 -10.16
N SER A 151 0.78 -13.23 -10.51
CA SER A 151 2.18 -13.37 -10.95
C SER A 151 3.12 -13.67 -9.80
N PHE A 152 2.84 -13.13 -8.61
CA PHE A 152 3.67 -13.31 -7.42
C PHE A 152 3.00 -14.23 -6.41
N LYS A 153 3.47 -15.47 -6.32
CA LYS A 153 3.05 -16.46 -5.31
C LYS A 153 3.12 -15.90 -3.88
N LEU A 154 4.03 -14.96 -3.62
CA LEU A 154 4.15 -14.30 -2.33
C LEU A 154 2.83 -13.67 -1.86
N PHE A 155 2.12 -12.97 -2.74
CA PHE A 155 0.86 -12.32 -2.36
C PHE A 155 -0.24 -13.33 -2.08
N GLU A 156 -0.27 -14.44 -2.83
CA GLU A 156 -1.16 -15.55 -2.50
C GLU A 156 -0.84 -16.15 -1.12
N TYR A 157 0.44 -16.34 -0.78
CA TYR A 157 0.84 -16.85 0.52
C TYR A 157 0.50 -15.92 1.68
N ILE A 158 0.62 -14.61 1.48
CA ILE A 158 0.23 -13.58 2.45
C ILE A 158 -1.29 -13.57 2.62
N LEU A 159 -2.05 -13.45 1.53
CA LEU A 159 -3.51 -13.38 1.56
C LEU A 159 -4.13 -14.63 2.19
N LYS A 160 -3.60 -15.82 1.89
CA LYS A 160 -4.08 -17.08 2.46
C LYS A 160 -3.52 -17.40 3.85
N LYS A 161 -2.70 -16.50 4.42
CA LYS A 161 -1.99 -16.71 5.70
C LYS A 161 -1.06 -17.94 5.70
N THR A 162 -0.78 -18.56 4.56
CA THR A 162 0.07 -19.76 4.49
C THR A 162 1.53 -19.42 4.74
N ILE A 163 1.95 -18.18 4.44
CA ILE A 163 3.34 -17.72 4.63
C ILE A 163 3.83 -17.87 6.08
N THR A 164 2.91 -17.81 7.05
CA THR A 164 3.19 -17.79 8.50
C THR A 164 3.78 -19.09 9.04
N LYS A 165 3.66 -20.21 8.32
CA LYS A 165 4.08 -21.53 8.81
C LYS A 165 5.00 -22.23 7.81
N SER A 166 6.18 -22.67 8.28
CA SER A 166 7.17 -23.40 7.48
C SER A 166 6.64 -24.68 6.83
N LYS A 167 5.67 -25.34 7.47
CA LYS A 167 5.00 -26.53 6.93
C LYS A 167 4.13 -26.26 5.70
N ASN A 168 3.67 -25.02 5.52
CA ASN A 168 2.80 -24.63 4.41
C ASN A 168 3.60 -23.99 3.26
N VAL A 169 4.65 -23.25 3.61
CA VAL A 169 5.58 -22.62 2.67
C VAL A 169 6.97 -22.91 3.20
N SER A 170 7.75 -23.73 2.48
CA SER A 170 9.12 -24.06 2.89
C SER A 170 10.00 -22.80 2.94
N ASN A 171 11.15 -22.85 3.62
CA ASN A 171 12.07 -21.70 3.61
C ASN A 171 12.62 -21.42 2.20
N GLY A 172 12.79 -22.45 1.36
CA GLY A 172 13.18 -22.28 -0.04
C GLY A 172 12.10 -21.55 -0.84
N ASP A 173 10.85 -22.02 -0.78
CA ASP A 173 9.72 -21.36 -1.46
C ASP A 173 9.50 -19.92 -0.97
N PHE A 174 9.74 -19.67 0.31
CA PHE A 174 9.69 -18.33 0.89
C PHE A 174 10.72 -17.42 0.23
N ILE A 175 11.98 -17.84 0.18
CA ILE A 175 13.07 -17.07 -0.42
C ILE A 175 12.78 -16.84 -1.90
N ASP A 176 12.43 -17.88 -2.66
CA ASP A 176 12.12 -17.78 -4.09
C ASP A 176 10.98 -16.80 -4.38
N ALA A 177 9.93 -16.81 -3.53
CA ALA A 177 8.80 -15.90 -3.68
C ALA A 177 9.18 -14.44 -3.42
N PHE A 178 10.06 -14.18 -2.45
CA PHE A 178 10.60 -12.83 -2.20
C PHE A 178 11.57 -12.39 -3.29
N THR A 179 12.48 -13.25 -3.74
CA THR A 179 13.44 -12.93 -4.81
C THR A 179 12.73 -12.51 -6.09
N LYS A 180 11.69 -13.23 -6.51
CA LYS A 180 10.90 -12.84 -7.70
C LYS A 180 10.29 -11.46 -7.58
N LEU A 181 9.81 -11.11 -6.39
CA LEU A 181 9.26 -9.77 -6.16
C LEU A 181 10.37 -8.71 -6.12
N ASP A 182 11.52 -9.02 -5.52
CA ASP A 182 12.68 -8.14 -5.49
C ASP A 182 13.21 -7.84 -6.89
N ASP A 183 13.26 -8.84 -7.78
CA ASP A 183 13.63 -8.66 -9.19
C ASP A 183 12.67 -7.71 -9.90
N TYR A 184 11.36 -7.84 -9.62
CA TYR A 184 10.36 -6.93 -10.16
C TYR A 184 10.54 -5.49 -9.66
N TYR A 185 10.75 -5.29 -8.35
CA TYR A 185 11.06 -3.96 -7.81
C TYR A 185 12.36 -3.40 -8.39
N GLN A 186 13.38 -4.23 -8.59
CA GLN A 186 14.64 -3.81 -9.19
C GLN A 186 14.43 -3.34 -10.63
N ASN A 187 13.58 -4.02 -11.41
CA ASN A 187 13.20 -3.57 -12.75
C ASN A 187 12.47 -2.22 -12.72
N LEU A 188 11.49 -2.05 -11.84
CA LEU A 188 10.81 -0.76 -11.67
C LEU A 188 11.78 0.36 -11.26
N TYR A 189 12.75 0.06 -10.39
CA TYR A 189 13.78 1.04 -10.01
C TYR A 189 14.66 1.44 -11.19
N MET A 190 15.10 0.47 -12.00
CA MET A 190 15.88 0.75 -13.20
C MET A 190 15.08 1.57 -14.22
N GLU A 191 13.80 1.28 -14.40
CA GLU A 191 12.88 2.08 -15.23
C GLU A 191 12.76 3.51 -14.70
N PHE A 192 12.52 3.68 -13.39
CA PHE A 192 12.40 4.99 -12.74
C PHE A 192 13.68 5.82 -12.90
N ASN A 193 14.86 5.23 -12.68
CA ASN A 193 16.13 5.95 -12.83
C ASN A 193 16.42 6.36 -14.28
N LYS A 194 15.95 5.58 -15.26
CA LYS A 194 16.12 5.91 -16.67
C LYS A 194 15.16 7.02 -17.10
N ALA A 195 13.92 6.95 -16.64
CA ALA A 195 12.86 7.91 -16.95
C ALA A 195 11.88 7.98 -15.76
N PRO A 196 12.10 8.92 -14.83
CA PRO A 196 11.23 9.08 -13.67
C PRO A 196 9.79 9.28 -14.12
N SER A 197 8.88 8.47 -13.56
CA SER A 197 7.47 8.53 -13.92
C SER A 197 6.59 8.30 -12.69
N MET A 198 5.47 8.99 -12.67
CA MET A 198 4.46 8.80 -11.64
C MET A 198 3.88 7.38 -11.66
N ASP A 199 3.72 6.76 -12.83
CA ASP A 199 3.21 5.39 -12.95
C ASP A 199 4.10 4.38 -12.19
N THR A 200 5.41 4.44 -12.43
CA THR A 200 6.39 3.57 -11.75
C THR A 200 6.37 3.81 -10.23
N LEU A 201 6.36 5.07 -9.79
CA LEU A 201 6.32 5.42 -8.37
C LEU A 201 5.04 4.93 -7.69
N ILE A 202 3.88 5.05 -8.36
CA ILE A 202 2.59 4.57 -7.86
C ILE A 202 2.56 3.05 -7.77
N LYS A 203 3.12 2.32 -8.75
CA LYS A 203 3.23 0.85 -8.71
C LYS A 203 4.03 0.37 -7.50
N ILE A 204 5.20 0.98 -7.25
CA ILE A 204 6.02 0.66 -6.07
C ILE A 204 5.23 0.94 -4.78
N TYR A 205 4.60 2.11 -4.70
CA TYR A 205 3.79 2.51 -3.55
C TYR A 205 2.63 1.54 -3.27
N GLN A 206 1.89 1.13 -4.30
CA GLN A 206 0.73 0.26 -4.14
C GLN A 206 1.10 -1.11 -3.60
N ILE A 207 2.15 -1.73 -4.12
CA ILE A 207 2.57 -3.06 -3.67
C ILE A 207 3.07 -2.99 -2.22
N GLU A 208 3.94 -2.04 -1.91
CA GLU A 208 4.48 -1.89 -0.55
C GLU A 208 3.39 -1.48 0.45
N ASN A 209 2.37 -0.73 0.03
CA ASN A 209 1.23 -0.39 0.86
C ASN A 209 0.26 -1.56 1.10
N SER A 210 0.07 -2.43 0.10
CA SER A 210 -0.85 -3.58 0.24
C SER A 210 -0.23 -4.75 1.01
N TYR A 211 1.09 -4.97 0.89
CA TYR A 211 1.74 -6.20 1.38
C TYR A 211 2.91 -5.99 2.34
N PHE A 212 3.45 -4.76 2.47
CA PHE A 212 4.53 -4.42 3.42
C PHE A 212 5.78 -5.31 3.31
N THR A 213 6.10 -5.78 2.10
CA THR A 213 7.15 -6.78 1.87
C THR A 213 8.54 -6.27 2.20
N ASN A 214 8.82 -5.00 1.93
CA ASN A 214 10.09 -4.39 2.30
C ASN A 214 10.16 -4.01 3.76
N LEU A 215 9.11 -3.37 4.30
CA LEU A 215 9.08 -3.03 5.71
C LEU A 215 9.29 -4.26 6.61
N ALA A 216 8.64 -5.39 6.30
CA ALA A 216 8.82 -6.63 7.05
C ALA A 216 10.28 -7.12 7.03
N TYR A 217 10.93 -7.04 5.87
CA TYR A 217 12.36 -7.36 5.75
C TYR A 217 13.24 -6.37 6.52
N GLN A 218 12.97 -5.06 6.44
CA GLN A 218 13.75 -4.04 7.15
C GLN A 218 13.70 -4.24 8.67
N ILE A 219 12.53 -4.59 9.22
CA ILE A 219 12.36 -4.95 10.62
C ILE A 219 13.24 -6.17 10.96
N ALA A 220 13.08 -7.26 10.20
CA ALA A 220 13.81 -8.50 10.43
C ALA A 220 15.33 -8.32 10.33
N ASN A 221 15.78 -7.56 9.33
CA ASN A 221 17.17 -7.25 9.08
C ASN A 221 17.75 -6.37 10.19
N TYR A 222 17.00 -5.39 10.71
CA TYR A 222 17.46 -4.57 11.83
C TYR A 222 17.65 -5.40 13.11
N ILE A 223 16.65 -6.21 13.48
CA ILE A 223 16.70 -7.09 14.67
C ILE A 223 17.87 -8.07 14.58
N GLU A 224 18.05 -8.68 13.41
CA GLU A 224 19.12 -9.65 13.20
C GLU A 224 20.50 -8.98 13.20
N LYS A 225 20.70 -7.91 12.41
CA LYS A 225 21.98 -7.21 12.32
C LYS A 225 22.43 -6.58 13.65
N LYS A 226 21.48 -6.19 14.50
CA LYS A 226 21.77 -5.64 15.84
C LYS A 226 21.84 -6.72 16.93
N ASN A 227 21.68 -8.00 16.58
CA ASN A 227 21.66 -9.11 17.52
C ASN A 227 20.68 -8.89 18.69
N ILE A 228 19.51 -8.33 18.40
CA ILE A 228 18.49 -8.12 19.43
C ILE A 228 17.87 -9.49 19.75
N GLU A 229 17.93 -9.88 21.01
CA GLU A 229 17.42 -11.16 21.51
C GLU A 229 15.97 -11.02 21.99
N GLU A 230 15.67 -9.96 22.73
CA GLU A 230 14.34 -9.68 23.27
C GLU A 230 13.71 -8.48 22.55
N TYR A 231 12.54 -8.70 21.96
CA TYR A 231 11.73 -7.68 21.31
C TYR A 231 10.27 -8.11 21.29
N ASP A 232 9.35 -7.15 21.39
CA ASP A 232 7.92 -7.39 21.18
C ASP A 232 7.52 -6.91 19.80
N LEU A 233 7.16 -7.83 18.90
CA LEU A 233 6.69 -7.47 17.55
C LEU A 233 5.42 -6.61 17.58
N ARG A 234 4.64 -6.64 18.67
CA ARG A 234 3.46 -5.78 18.82
C ARG A 234 3.82 -4.32 18.98
N SER A 235 5.00 -3.99 19.51
CA SER A 235 5.46 -2.60 19.60
C SER A 235 5.71 -1.97 18.23
N LEU A 236 5.89 -2.80 17.19
CA LEU A 236 6.08 -2.38 15.79
C LEU A 236 4.77 -2.24 15.01
N LEU A 237 3.62 -2.61 15.57
CA LEU A 237 2.31 -2.44 14.93
C LEU A 237 2.05 -1.02 14.40
N PRO A 238 2.47 0.08 15.08
CA PRO A 238 2.35 1.44 14.57
C PRO A 238 2.98 1.68 13.19
N LEU A 239 3.93 0.84 12.75
CA LEU A 239 4.51 0.91 11.40
C LEU A 239 3.54 0.44 10.31
N LEU A 240 2.54 -0.36 10.68
CA LEU A 240 1.52 -0.94 9.79
C LEU A 240 0.18 -0.20 9.93
N ILE A 241 -0.29 -0.11 11.17
CA ILE A 241 -1.59 0.49 11.51
C ILE A 241 -1.47 1.26 12.83
N ILE A 242 -1.96 2.50 12.82
CA ILE A 242 -2.15 3.30 14.02
C ILE A 242 -3.57 3.05 14.51
N THR A 243 -3.69 2.78 15.80
CA THR A 243 -4.98 2.67 16.50
C THR A 243 -4.93 3.53 17.75
N ASP A 244 -5.90 4.41 17.92
CA ASP A 244 -6.13 5.17 19.14
C ASP A 244 -7.59 5.02 19.58
N PRO A 245 -7.87 4.12 20.54
CA PRO A 245 -9.23 3.91 21.04
C PRO A 245 -9.84 5.14 21.70
N SER A 246 -9.04 6.04 22.28
CA SER A 246 -9.54 7.20 23.04
C SER A 246 -10.29 8.19 22.16
N ILE A 247 -9.87 8.32 20.90
CA ILE A 247 -10.49 9.14 19.87
C ILE A 247 -11.17 8.30 18.78
N LYS A 248 -11.36 7.00 19.03
CA LYS A 248 -11.93 6.02 18.08
C LYS A 248 -11.30 6.11 16.70
N PHE A 249 -9.98 6.15 16.64
CA PHE A 249 -9.23 6.34 15.40
C PHE A 249 -8.46 5.08 15.02
N ALA A 250 -8.54 4.66 13.76
CA ALA A 250 -7.45 3.92 13.14
C ALA A 250 -7.24 4.27 11.68
N ALA A 251 -5.97 4.21 11.30
CA ALA A 251 -5.53 4.41 9.94
C ALA A 251 -4.28 3.57 9.66
N SER A 252 -4.16 3.08 8.43
CA SER A 252 -2.90 2.51 7.95
C SER A 252 -1.79 3.57 7.97
N ASN A 253 -0.60 3.19 8.44
CA ASN A 253 0.55 4.08 8.37
C ASN A 253 1.11 4.09 6.95
N ARG A 254 0.73 5.13 6.20
CA ARG A 254 1.07 5.30 4.77
C ARG A 254 2.31 6.15 4.51
N PHE A 255 3.14 6.47 5.52
CA PHE A 255 4.41 7.17 5.32
C PHE A 255 5.48 6.22 4.76
N MET A 256 5.26 5.68 3.55
CA MET A 256 6.02 4.54 3.02
C MET A 256 7.52 4.81 2.97
N TYR A 257 7.90 6.02 2.55
CA TYR A 257 9.31 6.40 2.44
C TYR A 257 10.00 6.51 3.81
N HIS A 258 9.33 7.02 4.85
CA HIS A 258 9.96 7.32 6.14
C HIS A 258 9.63 6.37 7.28
N ARG A 259 8.54 5.59 7.24
CA ARG A 259 8.10 4.79 8.41
C ARG A 259 9.16 3.83 8.93
N HIS A 260 10.07 3.35 8.08
CA HIS A 260 11.16 2.47 8.48
C HIS A 260 12.14 3.12 9.47
N THR A 261 12.22 4.46 9.52
CA THR A 261 13.11 5.18 10.45
C THR A 261 12.69 4.99 11.92
N TYR A 262 11.44 4.61 12.18
CA TYR A 262 10.90 4.35 13.52
C TYR A 262 11.24 2.95 14.05
N ILE A 263 11.76 2.04 13.22
CA ILE A 263 12.10 0.66 13.64
C ILE A 263 12.98 0.64 14.91
N PRO A 264 14.10 1.39 15.00
CA PRO A 264 14.94 1.42 16.19
C PRO A 264 14.19 1.85 17.45
N GLU A 265 13.36 2.88 17.35
CA GLU A 265 12.70 3.50 18.49
C GLU A 265 11.53 2.66 19.00
N LEU A 266 10.77 2.04 18.09
CA LEU A 266 9.66 1.17 18.45
C LEU A 266 10.14 -0.17 19.02
N ILE A 267 11.26 -0.72 18.56
CA ILE A 267 11.86 -1.91 19.18
C ILE A 267 12.31 -1.63 20.62
N LYS A 268 12.86 -0.44 20.87
CA LYS A 268 13.18 0.02 22.23
C LYS A 268 11.96 0.41 23.06
N GLN A 269 10.75 0.28 22.51
CA GLN A 269 9.48 0.67 23.15
C GLN A 269 9.46 2.15 23.56
N ASN A 270 10.05 3.03 22.75
CA ASN A 270 9.99 4.47 22.96
C ASN A 270 8.56 4.98 22.71
N PHE A 271 7.74 5.02 23.77
CA PHE A 271 6.33 5.41 23.70
C PHE A 271 6.12 6.84 23.20
N ASN A 272 7.10 7.74 23.39
CA ASN A 272 6.98 9.11 22.90
C ASN A 272 7.05 9.15 21.37
N GLU A 273 7.95 8.39 20.76
CA GLU A 273 8.04 8.28 19.30
C GLU A 273 6.81 7.60 18.69
N ALA A 274 6.28 6.56 19.35
CA ALA A 274 5.01 5.96 18.95
C ALA A 274 3.84 6.96 18.98
N LYS A 275 3.77 7.80 20.02
CA LYS A 275 2.75 8.86 20.14
C LYS A 275 2.93 9.96 19.09
N ASN A 276 4.16 10.38 18.81
CA ASN A 276 4.46 11.38 17.77
C ASN A 276 4.03 10.86 16.40
N LEU A 277 4.38 9.62 16.06
CA LEU A 277 3.93 8.97 14.83
C LEU A 277 2.40 8.90 14.74
N ALA A 278 1.72 8.53 15.83
CA ALA A 278 0.25 8.49 15.87
C ALA A 278 -0.39 9.86 15.61
N LYS A 279 0.14 10.94 16.23
CA LYS A 279 -0.29 12.32 15.97
C LYS A 279 -0.11 12.72 14.51
N ILE A 280 1.04 12.39 13.93
CA ILE A 280 1.33 12.69 12.51
C ILE A 280 0.34 11.97 11.59
N VAL A 281 0.09 10.67 11.81
CA VAL A 281 -0.88 9.90 11.02
C VAL A 281 -2.30 10.44 11.21
N TYR A 282 -2.67 10.86 12.41
CA TYR A 282 -3.95 11.51 12.68
C TYR A 282 -4.11 12.81 11.90
N MET A 283 -3.13 13.73 11.96
CA MET A 283 -3.15 14.98 11.21
C MET A 283 -3.29 14.75 9.70
N LYS A 284 -2.57 13.75 9.15
CA LYS A 284 -2.75 13.35 7.74
C LYS A 284 -4.17 12.88 7.46
N SER A 285 -4.70 12.00 8.31
CA SER A 285 -6.05 11.47 8.12
C SER A 285 -7.11 12.58 8.17
N PHE A 286 -6.95 13.51 9.11
CA PHE A 286 -7.81 14.68 9.24
C PHE A 286 -7.76 15.57 7.99
N LEU A 287 -6.57 15.86 7.45
CA LEU A 287 -6.45 16.61 6.18
C LEU A 287 -7.08 15.88 5.00
N THR A 288 -6.73 14.61 4.82
CA THR A 288 -7.10 13.85 3.61
C THR A 288 -8.57 13.41 3.59
N ASN A 289 -9.24 13.36 4.75
CA ASN A 289 -10.65 12.96 4.85
C ASN A 289 -11.56 14.10 5.34
N GLY A 290 -11.13 14.87 6.33
CA GLY A 290 -11.93 15.94 6.95
C GLY A 290 -11.84 17.27 6.20
N LEU A 291 -10.69 17.58 5.60
CA LEU A 291 -10.44 18.83 4.88
C LEU A 291 -10.14 18.61 3.39
N GLN A 292 -10.69 17.53 2.82
CA GLN A 292 -10.39 17.09 1.46
C GLN A 292 -10.66 18.20 0.42
N ILE A 293 -11.72 18.99 0.59
CA ILE A 293 -12.10 20.06 -0.36
C ILE A 293 -11.05 21.17 -0.37
N GLN A 294 -10.68 21.67 0.82
CA GLN A 294 -9.68 22.72 0.99
C GLN A 294 -8.32 22.26 0.48
N LEU A 295 -7.93 21.02 0.85
CA LEU A 295 -6.70 20.40 0.40
C LEU A 295 -6.65 20.26 -1.12
N SER A 296 -7.75 19.85 -1.76
CA SER A 296 -7.84 19.79 -3.22
C SER A 296 -7.75 21.18 -3.85
N GLY A 297 -8.36 22.19 -3.23
CA GLY A 297 -8.27 23.58 -3.65
C GLY A 297 -6.83 24.11 -3.66
N LEU A 298 -6.07 23.83 -2.60
CA LEU A 298 -4.64 24.17 -2.53
C LEU A 298 -3.85 23.44 -3.62
N TYR A 299 -4.09 22.14 -3.79
CA TYR A 299 -3.42 21.34 -4.82
C TYR A 299 -3.65 21.91 -6.24
N LEU A 300 -4.87 22.33 -6.57
CA LEU A 300 -5.20 22.86 -7.91
C LEU A 300 -4.53 24.20 -8.23
N GLN A 301 -3.98 24.90 -7.24
CA GLN A 301 -3.23 26.15 -7.42
C GLN A 301 -1.73 25.91 -7.68
N LEU A 302 -1.25 24.67 -7.52
CA LEU A 302 0.13 24.28 -7.82
C LEU A 302 0.36 24.19 -9.33
N ASN A 303 1.56 24.56 -9.76
CA ASN A 303 2.03 24.25 -11.10
C ASN A 303 2.34 22.76 -11.22
N LYS A 304 1.83 22.10 -12.26
CA LYS A 304 1.98 20.66 -12.45
C LYS A 304 3.45 20.23 -12.56
N ASP A 305 4.27 20.97 -13.31
CA ASP A 305 5.67 20.61 -13.56
C ASP A 305 6.50 20.69 -12.27
N ASP A 306 6.15 21.62 -11.37
CA ASP A 306 6.80 21.77 -10.07
C ASP A 306 6.48 20.59 -9.13
N ILE A 307 5.28 19.99 -9.25
CA ILE A 307 4.86 18.85 -8.42
C ILE A 307 5.70 17.63 -8.72
N GLU A 308 5.76 17.21 -9.98
CA GLU A 308 6.49 16.00 -10.38
C GLU A 308 7.99 16.16 -10.12
N THR A 309 8.55 17.32 -10.44
CA THR A 309 9.96 17.65 -10.16
C THR A 309 10.27 17.55 -8.66
N HIS A 310 9.40 18.10 -7.80
CA HIS A 310 9.54 18.01 -6.35
C HIS A 310 9.45 16.56 -5.86
N LEU A 311 8.45 15.81 -6.34
CA LEU A 311 8.24 14.42 -5.93
C LEU A 311 9.39 13.50 -6.34
N PHE A 312 9.90 13.63 -7.57
CA PHE A 312 11.02 12.81 -8.03
C PHE A 312 12.33 13.13 -7.32
N SER A 313 12.49 14.37 -6.86
CA SER A 313 13.69 14.81 -6.14
C SER A 313 13.65 14.51 -4.63
N ASN A 314 12.46 14.48 -4.03
CA ASN A 314 12.30 14.43 -2.56
C ASN A 314 11.51 13.21 -2.07
N TYR A 315 10.94 12.40 -2.96
CA TYR A 315 10.12 11.24 -2.63
C TYR A 315 10.39 10.06 -3.57
N ASN A 316 11.66 9.69 -3.72
CA ASN A 316 12.04 8.49 -4.46
C ASN A 316 11.80 7.23 -3.62
N LEU A 317 10.58 6.70 -3.64
CA LEU A 317 10.21 5.53 -2.85
C LEU A 317 11.09 4.31 -3.17
N ALA A 318 11.58 4.21 -4.40
CA ALA A 318 12.43 3.10 -4.83
C ALA A 318 13.77 3.06 -4.08
N GLU A 319 14.32 4.21 -3.65
CA GLU A 319 15.55 4.25 -2.85
C GLU A 319 15.37 3.67 -1.45
N SER A 320 14.14 3.73 -0.89
CA SER A 320 13.85 3.17 0.43
C SER A 320 13.75 1.64 0.44
N TYR A 321 13.81 1.01 -0.74
CA TYR A 321 13.61 -0.43 -0.90
C TYR A 321 14.92 -1.20 -0.72
N SER A 322 14.87 -2.29 0.04
CA SER A 322 15.98 -3.24 0.15
C SER A 322 15.92 -4.22 -1.02
N TYR A 323 16.83 -4.07 -1.98
CA TYR A 323 17.02 -5.02 -3.08
C TYR A 323 17.93 -6.17 -2.66
N LYS A 324 17.79 -7.32 -3.34
CA LYS A 324 18.64 -8.52 -3.12
C LYS A 324 18.69 -8.91 -1.65
N LYS A 325 17.51 -9.16 -1.07
CA LYS A 325 17.37 -9.47 0.35
C LYS A 325 18.17 -10.72 0.73
N GLU A 326 18.97 -10.61 1.78
CA GLU A 326 19.73 -11.72 2.33
C GLU A 326 18.94 -12.40 3.44
N TRP A 327 18.61 -13.67 3.24
CA TRP A 327 17.75 -14.43 4.12
C TRP A 327 18.54 -15.41 4.99
N ASN A 328 18.21 -15.44 6.28
CA ASN A 328 18.58 -16.51 7.18
C ASN A 328 17.35 -16.95 8.00
N GLN A 329 17.49 -18.02 8.77
CA GLN A 329 16.37 -18.59 9.53
C GLN A 329 15.76 -17.58 10.51
N LYS A 330 16.57 -16.73 11.16
CA LYS A 330 16.10 -15.69 12.09
C LYS A 330 15.24 -14.67 11.35
N LYS A 331 15.72 -14.12 10.22
CA LYS A 331 14.96 -13.14 9.42
C LYS A 331 13.65 -13.72 8.88
N ILE A 332 13.67 -14.95 8.35
CA ILE A 332 12.46 -15.64 7.88
C ILE A 332 11.45 -15.81 9.02
N SER A 333 11.91 -16.26 10.19
CA SER A 333 11.04 -16.44 11.36
C SER A 333 10.37 -15.13 11.76
N ILE A 334 11.13 -14.04 11.84
CA ILE A 334 10.59 -12.71 12.20
C ILE A 334 9.53 -12.27 11.18
N VAL A 335 9.82 -12.36 9.88
CA VAL A 335 8.87 -11.96 8.84
C VAL A 335 7.58 -12.79 8.90
N ARG A 336 7.68 -14.10 9.15
CA ARG A 336 6.51 -14.95 9.34
C ARG A 336 5.66 -14.49 10.53
N SER A 337 6.29 -14.15 11.65
CA SER A 337 5.59 -13.64 12.84
C SER A 337 4.93 -12.29 12.58
N ILE A 338 5.57 -11.40 11.82
CA ILE A 338 4.96 -10.12 11.39
C ILE A 338 3.69 -10.39 10.60
N TYR A 339 3.74 -11.29 9.61
CA TYR A 339 2.55 -11.66 8.84
C TYR A 339 1.52 -12.39 9.68
N ASP A 340 1.89 -13.18 10.68
CA ASP A 340 0.93 -13.84 11.56
C ASP A 340 0.14 -12.86 12.43
N ILE A 341 0.81 -11.80 12.89
CA ILE A 341 0.18 -10.70 13.64
C ILE A 341 -0.70 -9.85 12.71
N TYR A 342 -0.21 -9.52 11.51
CA TYR A 342 -0.90 -8.66 10.56
C TYR A 342 -2.09 -9.35 9.89
N THR A 343 -1.88 -10.56 9.37
CA THR A 343 -2.92 -11.39 8.74
C THR A 343 -3.69 -12.10 9.86
N ARG A 344 -4.77 -11.45 10.30
CA ARG A 344 -5.70 -12.02 11.29
C ARG A 344 -6.24 -13.38 10.82
N ASP A 345 -6.74 -14.20 11.76
CA ASP A 345 -7.38 -15.49 11.46
C ASP A 345 -8.75 -15.29 10.78
N ILE A 346 -8.70 -14.83 9.53
CA ILE A 346 -9.87 -14.69 8.67
C ILE A 346 -10.06 -16.03 7.93
N PRO A 347 -11.17 -16.75 8.13
CA PRO A 347 -11.42 -18.02 7.47
C PRO A 347 -11.31 -17.88 5.96
N TYR A 348 -10.74 -18.88 5.26
CA TYR A 348 -10.70 -18.83 3.79
C TYR A 348 -12.12 -18.77 3.22
N PRO A 349 -12.43 -17.84 2.30
CA PRO A 349 -13.77 -17.72 1.77
C PRO A 349 -14.12 -18.96 0.96
N LYS A 350 -15.33 -19.49 1.13
CA LYS A 350 -15.89 -20.56 0.28
C LYS A 350 -16.25 -19.99 -1.10
N ILE A 351 -15.25 -19.53 -1.85
CA ILE A 351 -15.42 -19.12 -3.25
C ILE A 351 -15.54 -20.42 -4.04
N ARG A 352 -16.78 -20.82 -4.40
CA ARG A 352 -17.01 -21.98 -5.28
C ARG A 352 -16.20 -21.78 -6.56
N THR A 353 -15.34 -22.76 -6.86
CA THR A 353 -14.44 -22.82 -8.02
C THR A 353 -15.20 -22.85 -9.34
#